data_AF-A0A372RF38-F1
#
_entry.id   AF-A0A372RF38-F1
#
_cell.length_a   1.000
_cell.length_b   1.000
_cell.length_c   1.000
_cell.angle_alpha   90.00
_cell.angle_beta   90.00
_cell.angle_gamma   90.00
#
_symmetry.space_group_name_H-M   'P 1'
#
loop_
_entity.id
_entity.type
_entity.pdbx_description
1 polymer ?
#
loop_
_entity_poly.entity_id
_entity_poly.type
_entity_poly.pdbx_seq_one_letter_code
_entity_poly.pdbx_strand_id
1 'polypeptide(L)' 'MSDNSESQAQRIKADTTEARSERSYKAAAHNPSNTQEGRLHAAEKLAELHEQRTGESLDPKHEATIGEKKRQSEEQEQE' A
#
# COMPACT_ATOMS: atom_id res chain seq x y z
N MET A 1 6.48 42.67 9.80
CA MET A 1 7.23 41.43 9.53
C MET A 1 6.47 40.34 10.25
N SER A 2 5.75 39.49 9.51
CA SER A 2 4.85 38.49 10.09
C SER A 2 5.45 37.11 9.89
N ASP A 3 5.95 36.53 10.98
CA ASP A 3 6.46 35.17 11.06
C ASP A 3 5.32 34.17 10.90
N ASN A 4 5.08 33.75 9.67
CA ASN A 4 4.17 32.64 9.36
C ASN A 4 4.93 31.32 9.60
N SER A 5 5.03 30.91 10.86
CA SER A 5 5.57 29.61 11.25
C SER A 5 4.56 28.50 10.88
N GLU A 6 4.54 28.14 9.60
CA GLU A 6 3.92 26.90 9.16
C GLU A 6 4.65 25.73 9.83
N SER A 7 4.01 25.16 10.84
CA SER A 7 4.37 23.87 11.40
C SER A 7 4.21 22.81 10.30
N GLN A 8 5.26 22.63 9.50
CA GLN A 8 5.38 21.48 8.64
C GLN A 8 5.54 20.28 9.56
N ALA A 9 4.42 19.62 9.86
CA ALA A 9 4.37 18.33 10.52
C ALA A 9 5.52 17.47 9.96
N GLN A 10 6.45 17.10 10.84
CA GLN A 10 7.62 16.31 10.49
C GLN A 10 7.15 15.04 9.80
N ARG A 11 7.25 15.02 8.46
CA ARG A 11 6.89 13.86 7.66
C ARG A 11 7.79 12.73 8.13
N ILE A 12 7.20 11.71 8.75
CA ILE A 12 7.90 10.49 9.15
C ILE A 12 8.62 9.99 7.90
N LYS A 13 9.95 10.14 7.90
CA LYS A 13 10.77 9.79 6.75
C LYS A 13 10.73 8.28 6.62
N ALA A 14 10.22 7.77 5.51
CA ALA A 14 10.48 6.40 5.08
C ALA A 14 11.96 6.34 4.65
N ASP A 15 12.87 6.33 5.62
CA ASP A 15 14.30 6.60 5.40
C ASP A 15 15.05 5.45 4.71
N THR A 16 14.44 4.27 4.53
CA THR A 16 15.04 3.15 3.80
C THR A 16 14.37 2.90 2.45
N THR A 17 15.12 2.35 1.50
CA THR A 17 14.61 1.99 0.16
C THR A 17 13.55 0.90 0.28
N GLU A 18 13.73 -0.02 1.21
CA GLU A 18 12.86 -1.16 1.50
C GLU A 18 11.48 -0.69 1.97
N ALA A 19 11.41 0.29 2.88
CA ALA A 19 10.14 0.84 3.36
C ALA A 19 9.37 1.59 2.26
N ARG A 20 10.08 2.22 1.31
CA ARG A 20 9.48 2.85 0.13
C ARG A 20 8.93 1.81 -0.85
N SER A 21 9.67 0.73 -1.07
CA SER A 21 9.22 -0.40 -1.90
C SER A 21 8.02 -1.10 -1.28
N GLU A 22 8.03 -1.39 0.02
CA GLU A 22 6.91 -2.00 0.76
C GLU A 22 5.63 -1.17 0.60
N ARG A 23 5.71 0.16 0.78
CA ARG A 23 4.56 1.06 0.57
C ARG A 23 4.05 1.03 -0.87
N SER A 24 4.95 0.98 -1.85
CA SER A 24 4.59 0.91 -3.27
C SER A 24 3.87 -0.40 -3.61
N TYR A 25 4.37 -1.53 -3.12
CA TYR A 25 3.73 -2.82 -3.30
C TYR A 25 2.38 -2.92 -2.60
N LYS A 26 2.25 -2.33 -1.40
CA LYS A 26 0.94 -2.21 -0.73
C LYS A 26 -0.08 -1.43 -1.57
N ALA A 27 0.34 -0.30 -2.13
CA ALA A 27 -0.53 0.49 -3.00
C ALA A 27 -0.94 -0.33 -4.25
N ALA A 28 -0.01 -1.05 -4.87
CA ALA A 28 -0.29 -1.88 -6.04
C ALA A 28 -1.18 -3.10 -5.74
N ALA A 29 -1.02 -3.74 -4.58
CA ALA A 29 -1.86 -4.84 -4.11
C ALA A 29 -3.30 -4.39 -3.83
N HIS A 30 -3.48 -3.15 -3.34
CA HIS A 30 -4.80 -2.59 -3.01
C HIS A 30 -5.43 -1.77 -4.14
N ASN A 31 -4.75 -1.65 -5.29
CA ASN A 31 -5.23 -0.85 -6.41
C ASN A 31 -6.37 -1.60 -7.16
N PRO A 32 -7.62 -1.11 -7.12
CA PRO A 32 -8.73 -1.75 -7.80
C PRO A 32 -8.55 -1.77 -9.33
N SER A 33 -7.85 -0.79 -9.90
CA SER A 33 -7.57 -0.73 -11.34
C SER A 33 -6.47 -1.70 -11.79
N ASN A 34 -5.73 -2.31 -10.86
CA ASN A 34 -4.72 -3.32 -11.19
C ASN A 34 -5.38 -4.67 -11.55
N THR A 35 -4.70 -5.54 -12.29
CA THR A 35 -5.21 -6.89 -12.58
C THR A 35 -5.17 -7.78 -11.33
N GLN A 36 -5.92 -8.88 -11.32
CA GLN A 36 -5.91 -9.82 -10.20
C GLN A 36 -4.50 -10.41 -9.99
N GLU A 37 -3.84 -10.86 -11.06
CA GLU A 37 -2.47 -11.37 -11.02
C GLU A 37 -1.48 -10.28 -10.57
N GLY A 38 -1.65 -9.04 -11.04
CA GLY A 38 -0.82 -7.91 -10.65
C GLY A 38 -0.96 -7.55 -9.16
N ARG A 39 -2.19 -7.63 -8.61
CA ARG A 39 -2.42 -7.45 -7.17
C ARG A 39 -1.80 -8.57 -6.35
N LEU A 40 -1.92 -9.83 -6.80
CA LEU A 40 -1.35 -10.98 -6.11
C LEU A 40 0.18 -10.91 -6.07
N HIS A 41 0.82 -10.66 -7.21
CA HIS A 41 2.28 -10.50 -7.27
C HIS A 41 2.76 -9.32 -6.40
N ALA A 42 2.04 -8.19 -6.42
CA ALA A 42 2.37 -7.08 -5.53
C ALA A 42 2.19 -7.45 -4.04
N ALA A 43 1.17 -8.23 -3.69
CA ALA A 43 0.94 -8.70 -2.34
C ALA A 43 2.03 -9.69 -1.86
N GLU A 44 2.54 -10.55 -2.75
CA GLU A 44 3.67 -11.43 -2.46
C GLU A 44 4.94 -10.63 -2.15
N LYS A 45 5.24 -9.60 -2.94
CA LYS A 45 6.38 -8.69 -2.69
C LYS A 45 6.20 -7.84 -1.45
N LEU A 46 4.97 -7.44 -1.14
CA LEU A 46 4.64 -6.79 0.11
C LEU A 46 4.95 -7.71 1.30
N ALA A 47 4.49 -8.96 1.26
CA ALA A 47 4.70 -9.93 2.34
C ALA A 47 6.20 -10.20 2.56
N GLU A 48 6.96 -10.41 1.50
CA GLU A 48 8.43 -10.61 1.55
C GLU A 48 9.14 -9.44 2.25
N LEU A 49 8.85 -8.20 1.84
CA LEU A 49 9.48 -7.01 2.42
C LEU A 49 9.00 -6.74 3.85
N HIS A 50 7.74 -7.01 4.15
CA HIS A 50 7.18 -6.83 5.49
C HIS A 50 7.83 -7.79 6.49
N GLU A 51 7.96 -9.07 6.12
CA GLU A 51 8.61 -10.09 6.92
C GLU A 51 10.09 -9.74 7.17
N GLN A 52 10.81 -9.30 6.14
CA GLN A 52 12.20 -8.84 6.29
C GLN A 52 12.34 -7.66 7.26
N ARG A 53 11.37 -6.73 7.29
CA ARG A 53 11.43 -5.54 8.13
C ARG A 53 10.92 -5.77 9.56
N THR A 54 9.91 -6.61 9.73
CA THR A 54 9.16 -6.73 10.99
C THR A 54 9.29 -8.11 11.65
N GLY A 55 9.66 -9.13 10.89
CA GLY A 55 9.59 -10.53 11.30
C GLY A 55 8.18 -11.13 11.22
N GLU A 56 7.18 -10.38 10.77
CA GLU A 56 5.79 -10.84 10.66
C GLU A 56 5.43 -11.15 9.20
N SER A 57 4.70 -12.25 8.99
CA SER A 57 4.23 -12.65 7.67
C SER A 57 2.83 -12.11 7.40
N LEU A 58 2.62 -11.55 6.20
CA LEU A 58 1.31 -11.15 5.69
C LEU A 58 0.77 -12.23 4.76
N ASP A 59 -0.54 -12.46 4.76
CA ASP A 59 -1.19 -13.34 3.77
C ASP A 59 -1.36 -12.59 2.43
N PRO A 60 -0.60 -12.95 1.36
CA PRO A 60 -0.66 -12.26 0.08
C PRO A 60 -2.04 -12.35 -0.58
N LYS A 61 -2.76 -13.46 -0.38
CA LYS A 61 -4.10 -13.64 -0.95
C LYS A 61 -5.07 -12.69 -0.28
N HIS A 62 -5.01 -12.58 1.04
CA HIS A 62 -5.82 -11.61 1.78
C HIS A 62 -5.56 -10.18 1.29
N GLU A 63 -4.30 -9.77 1.23
CA GLU A 63 -3.91 -8.41 0.81
C GLU A 63 -4.38 -8.09 -0.62
N ALA A 64 -4.29 -9.03 -1.56
CA ALA A 64 -4.77 -8.84 -2.93
C ALA A 64 -6.30 -8.72 -3.04
N THR A 65 -7.07 -9.40 -2.17
CA THR A 65 -8.54 -9.32 -2.16
C THR A 65 -9.06 -7.97 -1.72
N ILE A 66 -8.27 -7.18 -0.97
CA ILE A 66 -8.65 -5.82 -0.56
C ILE A 66 -8.86 -4.93 -1.78
N GLY A 67 -7.96 -5.00 -2.78
CA GLY A 67 -8.12 -4.25 -4.02
C GLY A 67 -9.29 -4.73 -4.88
N GLU A 68 -9.62 -6.02 -4.83
CA GLU A 68 -10.79 -6.58 -5.51
C GLU A 68 -12.10 -6.10 -4.91
N LYS A 69 -12.22 -6.13 -3.57
CA LYS A 69 -13.40 -5.63 -2.86
C LYS A 69 -13.64 -4.16 -3.15
N LYS A 70 -12.59 -3.34 -3.17
CA LYS A 70 -12.69 -1.92 -3.53
C LYS A 70 -13.26 -1.72 -4.94
N ARG A 71 -12.79 -2.52 -5.93
CA ARG A 71 -13.34 -2.46 -7.29
C ARG A 71 -14.84 -2.73 -7.29
N GLN A 72 -15.27 -3.80 -6.63
CA GLN A 72 -16.69 -4.18 -6.57
C GLN A 72 -17.55 -3.10 -5.90
N SER A 73 -17.03 -2.42 -4.87
CA SER A 73 -17.72 -1.30 -4.23
C SER A 73 -17.82 -0.08 -5.14
N GLU A 74 -16.75 0.27 -5.86
CA GLU A 74 -16.72 1.39 -6.81
C GLU A 74 -17.64 1.18 -8.03
N GLU A 75 -17.82 -0.08 -8.44
CA GLU A 75 -18.76 -0.47 -9.51
C GLU A 75 -20.22 -0.36 -9.04
N GLN A 76 -20.53 -0.70 -7.78
CA GLN A 76 -21.88 -0.60 -7.22
C GLN A 76 -22.36 0.83 -6.94
N GLU A 77 -21.44 1.78 -6.70
CA GLU A 77 -21.80 3.20 -6.47
C GLU A 77 -22.06 3.98 -7.77
N GLN A 78 -21.78 3.38 -8.93
CA GLN A 78 -21.95 4.01 -10.25
C GLN A 78 -23.25 3.60 -10.97
N GLU A 79 -24.03 2.68 -10.40
CA GLU A 79 -25.38 2.26 -10.86
C GLU A 79 -26.51 2.98 -10.12
#